data_AF-A0A956HV50-F1
#
_entry.id   AF-A0A956HV50-F1
#
_cell.length_a   1.000
_cell.length_b   1.000
_cell.length_c   1.000
_cell.angle_alpha   90.00
_cell.angle_beta   90.00
_cell.angle_gamma   90.00
#
_symmetry.space_group_name_H-M   'P 1'
#
loop_
_entity.id
_entity.type
_entity.pdbx_description
1 polymer ?
#
loop_
_entity_poly.entity_id
_entity_poly.type
_entity_poly.pdbx_seq_one_letter_code
_entity_poly.pdbx_strand_id
1 'polypeptide(L)'
;MWLRFDNLSATLVIELSKPTQPITDKLYNQRAVPSATITAIRLEAELFGEGLDDARPLTADELAQVAITEPQIFLRGFGDPVLHRAPNQTHFTLGDLLVAIEETERQTRHQSSWFGGIDIHHRFLEALERGDDGVWVIHWGS
;
A
#
# COMPACT_ATOMS: atom_id res chain seq x y z
N MET A 1 -10.78 14.36 2.45
CA MET A 1 -11.67 13.46 1.67
C MET A 1 -11.21 12.03 1.93
N TRP A 2 -12.13 11.11 2.20
CA TRP A 2 -11.80 9.71 2.47
C TRP A 2 -12.18 8.85 1.29
N LEU A 3 -11.24 8.05 0.79
CA LEU A 3 -11.58 6.92 -0.06
C LEU A 3 -11.67 5.70 0.85
N ARG A 4 -12.90 5.22 1.03
CA ARG A 4 -13.16 3.95 1.69
C ARG A 4 -13.35 2.88 0.65
N PHE A 5 -12.64 1.79 0.87
CA PHE A 5 -12.60 0.61 0.03
C PHE A 5 -13.61 -0.39 0.59
N ASP A 6 -14.91 -0.09 0.44
CA ASP A 6 -15.95 -0.97 0.96
C ASP A 6 -15.80 -2.34 0.27
N ASN A 7 -15.48 -3.37 1.07
CA ASN A 7 -15.18 -4.74 0.66
C ASN A 7 -13.90 -4.95 -0.17
N LEU A 8 -13.09 -3.92 -0.43
CA LEU A 8 -11.78 -4.09 -1.08
C LEU A 8 -10.69 -4.24 -0.02
N SER A 9 -9.94 -5.32 -0.12
CA SER A 9 -8.72 -5.59 0.61
C SER A 9 -7.53 -5.41 -0.30
N ALA A 10 -6.44 -4.87 0.23
CA ALA A 10 -5.15 -4.92 -0.47
C ALA A 10 -4.03 -5.24 0.53
N THR A 11 -3.19 -6.20 0.17
CA THR A 11 -2.07 -6.65 0.99
C THR A 11 -0.76 -6.36 0.27
N LEU A 12 0.15 -5.69 0.97
CA LEU A 12 1.49 -5.41 0.49
C LEU A 12 2.40 -6.61 0.75
N VAL A 13 2.83 -7.28 -0.33
CA VAL A 13 3.82 -8.34 -0.28
C VAL A 13 5.21 -7.74 -0.42
N ILE A 14 6.05 -7.96 0.59
CA ILE A 14 7.41 -7.40 0.67
C ILE A 14 8.40 -8.57 0.74
N GLU A 15 9.31 -8.62 -0.22
CA GLU A 15 10.42 -9.56 -0.22
C GLU A 15 11.70 -8.84 0.20
N LEU A 16 12.48 -9.48 1.08
CA LEU A 16 13.73 -8.95 1.59
C LEU A 16 14.93 -9.80 1.13
N SER A 17 16.08 -9.16 1.00
CA SER A 17 17.35 -9.84 0.71
C SER A 17 17.86 -10.74 1.85
N LYS A 18 17.27 -10.62 3.04
CA LYS A 18 17.61 -11.40 4.23
C LYS A 18 16.35 -11.80 4.99
N PRO A 19 16.36 -12.96 5.66
CA PRO A 19 15.24 -13.35 6.51
C PRO A 19 15.03 -12.36 7.64
N THR A 20 13.79 -12.29 8.09
CA THR A 20 13.35 -11.50 9.23
C THR A 20 13.73 -12.20 10.53
N GLN A 21 13.73 -11.45 11.64
CA GLN A 21 14.04 -11.97 12.97
C GLN A 21 12.92 -11.62 13.95
N PRO A 22 12.64 -12.48 14.96
CA PRO A 22 11.72 -12.13 16.03
C PRO A 22 12.12 -10.82 16.71
N ILE A 23 11.14 -10.00 17.09
CA ILE A 23 11.39 -8.81 17.92
C ILE A 23 11.75 -9.24 19.34
N THR A 24 11.09 -10.29 19.84
CA THR A 24 11.35 -10.93 21.14
C THR A 24 10.85 -12.38 21.10
N ASP A 25 11.40 -13.23 21.96
CA ASP A 25 10.99 -14.64 22.08
C ASP A 25 9.53 -14.86 22.54
N LYS A 26 8.80 -13.80 22.88
CA LYS A 26 7.43 -13.84 23.43
C LYS A 26 6.36 -13.29 22.47
N LEU A 27 6.75 -12.74 21.32
CA LEU A 27 5.83 -12.15 20.35
C LEU A 27 6.06 -12.79 18.98
N TYR A 28 4.99 -12.96 18.23
CA TYR A 28 5.06 -13.48 16.86
C TYR A 28 5.59 -12.43 15.86
N ASN A 29 5.59 -11.15 16.25
CA ASN A 29 6.01 -10.06 15.39
C ASN A 29 7.50 -10.17 15.05
N GLN A 30 7.80 -9.97 13.78
CA GLN A 30 9.15 -10.01 13.25
C GLN A 30 9.57 -8.63 12.76
N ARG A 31 10.88 -8.44 12.61
CA ARG A 31 11.49 -7.24 12.06
C ARG A 31 12.52 -7.59 10.99
N ALA A 32 12.71 -6.70 10.04
CA ALA A 32 13.86 -6.75 9.16
C ALA A 32 15.16 -6.53 9.96
N VAL A 33 16.24 -7.22 9.59
CA VAL A 33 17.58 -6.87 10.09
C VAL A 33 18.04 -5.54 9.48
N PRO A 34 18.86 -4.72 10.17
CA PRO A 34 19.27 -3.40 9.65
C PRO A 34 20.00 -3.43 8.30
N SER A 35 20.55 -4.59 7.91
CA SER A 35 21.26 -4.78 6.64
C SER A 35 20.40 -5.45 5.56
N ALA A 36 19.11 -5.70 5.82
CA ALA A 36 18.19 -6.19 4.82
C ALA A 36 17.82 -5.05 3.86
N THR A 37 17.62 -5.40 2.61
CA THR A 37 17.13 -4.50 1.57
C THR A 37 15.87 -5.10 0.96
N ILE A 38 14.99 -4.26 0.43
CA ILE A 38 13.81 -4.72 -0.30
C ILE A 38 14.26 -5.25 -1.67
N THR A 39 13.85 -6.47 -2.01
CA THR A 39 14.11 -7.08 -3.33
C THR A 39 12.88 -7.03 -4.23
N ALA A 40 11.68 -7.08 -3.64
CA ALA A 40 10.43 -6.89 -4.36
C ALA A 40 9.36 -6.30 -3.44
N ILE A 41 8.49 -5.50 -4.04
CA ILE A 41 7.21 -5.05 -3.49
C ILE A 41 6.13 -5.34 -4.53
N ARG A 42 5.01 -5.89 -4.08
CA ARG A 42 3.78 -6.10 -4.86
C ARG A 42 2.58 -5.73 -3.99
N LEU A 43 1.57 -5.10 -4.58
CA LEU A 43 0.29 -4.88 -3.93
C LEU A 43 -0.73 -5.87 -4.51
N GLU A 44 -1.22 -6.78 -3.67
CA GLU A 44 -2.20 -7.79 -4.05
C GLU A 44 -3.57 -7.34 -3.54
N ALA A 45 -4.48 -7.05 -4.46
CA ALA A 45 -5.80 -6.54 -4.15
C ALA A 45 -6.90 -7.56 -4.50
N GLU A 46 -7.88 -7.67 -3.62
CA GLU A 46 -8.99 -8.62 -3.72
C GLU A 46 -10.27 -8.01 -3.14
N LEU A 47 -11.41 -8.44 -3.65
CA LEU A 47 -12.72 -8.09 -3.09
C LEU A 47 -13.18 -9.23 -2.18
N PHE A 48 -13.53 -8.87 -0.94
CA PHE A 48 -14.25 -9.76 -0.03
C PHE A 48 -15.72 -9.83 -0.45
N GLY A 49 -16.22 -11.06 -0.60
CA GLY A 49 -17.64 -11.36 -0.71
C GLY A 49 -18.35 -11.26 0.64
N GLU A 50 -19.56 -11.83 0.70
CA GLU A 50 -20.37 -11.81 1.93
C GLU A 50 -19.82 -12.73 3.03
N GLY A 51 -18.91 -13.66 2.68
CA GLY A 51 -18.23 -14.56 3.61
C GLY A 51 -16.74 -14.23 3.79
N LEU A 52 -16.19 -14.51 4.97
CA LEU A 52 -14.77 -14.28 5.30
C LEU A 52 -13.79 -15.06 4.40
N ASP A 53 -14.24 -16.17 3.81
CA ASP A 53 -13.43 -17.02 2.93
C ASP A 53 -13.69 -16.74 1.42
N ASP A 54 -14.54 -15.76 1.10
CA ASP A 54 -14.98 -15.48 -0.28
C ASP A 54 -14.20 -14.30 -0.87
N ALA A 55 -12.88 -14.38 -0.86
CA ALA A 55 -12.03 -13.38 -1.52
C ALA A 55 -11.84 -13.73 -3.00
N ARG A 56 -11.95 -12.73 -3.88
CA ARG A 56 -11.68 -12.90 -5.32
C ARG A 56 -10.87 -11.74 -5.90
N PRO A 57 -10.15 -11.97 -7.01
CA PRO A 57 -9.55 -10.88 -7.77
C PRO A 57 -10.59 -9.86 -8.25
N LEU A 58 -10.15 -8.62 -8.42
CA LEU A 58 -10.94 -7.60 -9.09
C LEU A 58 -11.12 -7.93 -10.58
N THR A 59 -12.31 -7.67 -11.08
CA THR A 59 -12.62 -7.72 -12.51
C THR A 59 -12.07 -6.50 -13.25
N ALA A 60 -11.99 -6.57 -14.58
CA ALA A 60 -11.56 -5.44 -15.40
C ALA A 60 -12.48 -4.21 -15.23
N ASP A 61 -13.79 -4.43 -15.09
CA ASP A 61 -14.76 -3.34 -14.92
C ASP A 61 -14.61 -2.65 -13.56
N GLU A 62 -14.31 -3.42 -12.50
CA GLU A 62 -14.04 -2.87 -11.16
C GLU A 62 -12.74 -2.07 -11.14
N LEU A 63 -11.68 -2.58 -11.78
CA LEU A 63 -10.42 -1.85 -11.92
C LEU A 63 -10.57 -0.57 -12.73
N ALA A 64 -11.50 -0.52 -13.70
CA ALA A 64 -11.75 0.65 -14.53
C ALA A 64 -12.60 1.73 -13.85
N GLN A 65 -13.16 1.49 -12.67
CA GLN A 65 -13.95 2.51 -11.95
C GLN A 65 -13.07 3.70 -11.58
N VAL A 66 -13.62 4.91 -11.74
CA VAL A 66 -12.92 6.15 -11.39
C VAL A 66 -12.81 6.24 -9.86
N ALA A 67 -11.57 6.32 -9.37
CA ALA A 67 -11.28 6.47 -7.94
C ALA A 67 -10.98 7.93 -7.56
N ILE A 68 -10.20 8.63 -8.38
CA ILE A 68 -9.82 10.03 -8.14
C ILE A 68 -9.91 10.82 -9.45
N THR A 69 -10.68 11.91 -9.46
CA THR A 69 -10.91 12.76 -10.66
C THR A 69 -9.83 13.83 -10.88
N GLU A 70 -8.70 13.73 -10.19
CA GLU A 70 -7.56 14.65 -10.33
C GLU A 70 -6.55 14.06 -11.32
N PRO A 71 -5.92 14.87 -12.20
CA PRO A 71 -4.99 14.38 -13.22
C PRO A 71 -3.62 14.00 -12.64
N GLN A 72 -3.33 14.43 -11.41
CA GLN A 72 -2.12 14.12 -10.68
C GLN A 72 -2.41 14.12 -9.19
N ILE A 73 -1.73 13.25 -8.45
CA ILE A 73 -1.83 13.15 -6.99
C ILE A 73 -0.43 13.02 -6.39
N PHE A 74 -0.27 13.49 -5.17
CA PHE A 74 0.88 13.13 -4.34
C PHE A 74 0.43 12.05 -3.36
N LEU A 75 1.14 10.92 -3.33
CA LEU A 75 0.91 9.84 -2.37
C LEU A 75 2.06 9.79 -1.37
N ARG A 76 1.74 9.60 -0.10
CA ARG A 76 2.71 9.45 0.99
C ARG A 76 2.46 8.13 1.71
N GLY A 77 3.40 7.20 1.57
CA GLY A 77 3.56 6.06 2.47
C GLY A 77 4.46 6.47 3.61
N PHE A 78 5.74 6.11 3.54
CA PHE A 78 6.77 6.60 4.47
C PHE A 78 7.55 7.76 3.87
N GLY A 79 8.11 8.65 4.70
CA GLY A 79 8.98 9.73 4.23
C GLY A 79 8.32 10.72 3.26
N ASP A 80 9.02 11.03 2.17
CA ASP A 80 8.61 12.09 1.23
C ASP A 80 7.47 11.65 0.29
N PRO A 81 6.51 12.54 -0.04
CA PRO A 81 5.46 12.25 -1.02
C PRO A 81 6.01 11.98 -2.43
N VAL A 82 5.38 11.04 -3.12
CA VAL A 82 5.66 10.68 -4.52
C VAL A 82 4.56 11.24 -5.42
N LEU A 83 4.97 11.95 -6.49
CA LEU A 83 4.04 12.46 -7.51
C LEU A 83 3.67 11.35 -8.49
N HIS A 84 2.37 11.15 -8.67
CA HIS A 84 1.81 10.26 -9.69
C HIS A 84 0.95 11.05 -10.66
N ARG A 85 0.95 10.65 -11.94
CA ARG A 85 0.13 11.24 -12.99
C ARG A 85 -0.82 10.19 -13.54
N ALA A 86 -2.09 10.57 -13.72
CA ALA A 86 -3.08 9.72 -14.33
C ALA A 86 -2.63 9.34 -15.76
N PRO A 87 -2.66 8.06 -16.15
CA PRO A 87 -2.24 7.65 -17.50
C PRO A 87 -3.03 8.35 -18.62
N ASN A 88 -4.32 8.62 -18.39
CA ASN A 88 -5.18 9.36 -19.32
C ASN A 88 -5.13 10.89 -19.13
N GLN A 89 -4.28 11.39 -18.23
CA GLN A 89 -4.09 12.81 -17.89
C GLN A 89 -5.33 13.52 -17.31
N THR A 90 -6.35 12.79 -16.88
CA THR A 90 -7.61 13.37 -16.37
C THR A 90 -8.02 12.80 -15.01
N HIS A 91 -7.94 11.49 -14.82
CA HIS A 91 -8.38 10.81 -13.59
C HIS A 91 -7.65 9.49 -13.40
N PHE A 92 -7.60 9.02 -12.15
CA PHE A 92 -7.13 7.69 -11.79
C PHE A 92 -8.32 6.74 -11.71
N THR A 93 -8.21 5.62 -12.42
CA THR A 93 -9.05 4.44 -12.15
C THR A 93 -8.58 3.75 -10.86
N LEU A 94 -9.36 2.81 -10.33
CA LEU A 94 -8.94 1.99 -9.19
C LEU A 94 -7.65 1.23 -9.51
N GLY A 95 -7.52 0.68 -10.72
CA GLY A 95 -6.29 0.03 -11.17
C GLY A 95 -5.09 0.98 -11.18
N ASP A 96 -5.25 2.20 -11.71
CA ASP A 96 -4.18 3.19 -11.71
C ASP A 96 -3.77 3.58 -10.29
N LEU A 97 -4.74 3.70 -9.38
CA LEU A 97 -4.49 4.03 -7.99
C LEU A 97 -3.73 2.93 -7.25
N LEU A 98 -4.11 1.65 -7.45
CA LEU A 98 -3.38 0.52 -6.86
C LEU A 98 -1.92 0.46 -7.35
N VAL A 99 -1.69 0.70 -8.65
CA VAL A 99 -0.33 0.80 -9.21
C VAL A 99 0.45 1.97 -8.59
N ALA A 100 -0.19 3.13 -8.42
CA ALA A 100 0.43 4.29 -7.79
C ALA A 100 0.79 4.05 -6.31
N ILE A 101 -0.06 3.33 -5.56
CA ILE A 101 0.23 2.91 -4.18
C ILE A 101 1.44 1.97 -4.16
N GLU A 102 1.44 0.93 -4.99
CA GLU A 102 2.56 -0.02 -5.05
C GLU A 102 3.89 0.69 -5.36
N GLU A 103 3.89 1.59 -6.33
CA GLU A 103 5.08 2.33 -6.72
C GLU A 103 5.53 3.32 -5.63
N THR A 104 4.60 3.93 -4.91
CA THR A 104 4.91 4.75 -3.73
C THR A 104 5.62 3.92 -2.67
N GLU A 105 5.10 2.73 -2.36
CA GLU A 105 5.73 1.82 -1.39
C GLU A 105 7.10 1.34 -1.89
N ARG A 106 7.23 1.01 -3.17
CA ARG A 106 8.52 0.63 -3.78
C ARG A 106 9.59 1.70 -3.54
N GLN A 107 9.23 2.97 -3.69
CA GLN A 107 10.14 4.10 -3.53
C GLN A 107 10.38 4.50 -2.08
N THR A 108 9.43 4.29 -1.18
CA THR A 108 9.47 4.92 0.15
C THR A 108 9.55 3.95 1.32
N ARG A 109 9.16 2.68 1.15
CA ARG A 109 9.06 1.71 2.25
C ARG A 109 10.38 1.52 3.00
N HIS A 110 11.49 1.63 2.30
CA HIS A 110 12.83 1.54 2.88
C HIS A 110 13.18 2.67 3.86
N GLN A 111 12.41 3.77 3.86
CA GLN A 111 12.59 4.92 4.74
C GLN A 111 11.86 4.75 6.08
N SER A 112 11.09 3.68 6.25
CA SER A 112 10.50 3.32 7.52
C SER A 112 11.56 2.99 8.58
N SER A 113 11.17 3.06 9.85
CA SER A 113 12.06 2.85 10.99
C SER A 113 11.48 1.88 12.04
N TRP A 114 10.72 0.89 11.57
CA TRP A 114 10.11 -0.15 12.40
C TRP A 114 11.18 -1.00 13.09
N PHE A 115 11.31 -0.84 14.41
CA PHE A 115 12.40 -1.43 15.22
C PHE A 115 13.81 -1.18 14.64
N GLY A 116 14.01 0.00 14.02
CA GLY A 116 15.28 0.40 13.41
C GLY A 116 15.56 -0.25 12.05
N GLY A 117 14.56 -0.87 11.42
CA GLY A 117 14.65 -1.43 10.08
C GLY A 117 13.41 -1.14 9.24
N ILE A 118 13.31 -1.86 8.11
CA ILE A 118 12.18 -1.77 7.19
C ILE A 118 10.92 -2.34 7.85
N ASP A 119 9.82 -1.58 7.75
CA ASP A 119 8.49 -2.02 8.16
C ASP A 119 8.00 -3.14 7.24
N ILE A 120 7.93 -4.34 7.79
CA ILE A 120 7.32 -5.52 7.17
C ILE A 120 6.06 -5.97 7.90
N HIS A 121 5.61 -5.17 8.85
CA HIS A 121 4.51 -5.49 9.74
C HIS A 121 3.20 -4.92 9.22
N HIS A 122 3.16 -3.61 8.93
CA HIS A 122 1.94 -2.94 8.48
C HIS A 122 1.74 -3.14 6.98
N ARG A 123 0.99 -4.15 6.57
CA ARG A 123 0.87 -4.59 5.18
C ARG A 123 -0.55 -4.57 4.63
N PHE A 124 -1.57 -4.31 5.44
CA PHE A 124 -2.96 -4.29 4.98
C PHE A 124 -3.40 -2.85 4.70
N LEU A 125 -3.87 -2.56 3.50
CA LEU A 125 -4.35 -1.23 3.14
C LEU A 125 -5.65 -0.95 3.89
N GLU A 126 -5.64 0.04 4.79
CA GLU A 126 -6.82 0.39 5.58
C GLU A 126 -7.57 1.58 4.99
N ALA A 127 -6.83 2.59 4.52
CA ALA A 127 -7.44 3.81 4.00
C ALA A 127 -6.48 4.64 3.15
N LEU A 128 -7.08 5.52 2.33
CA LEU A 128 -6.43 6.70 1.79
C LEU A 128 -7.14 7.95 2.30
N GLU A 129 -6.38 8.84 2.94
CA GLU A 129 -6.87 10.11 3.45
C GLU A 129 -6.16 11.27 2.75
N ARG A 130 -6.92 12.22 2.20
CA ARG A 130 -6.36 13.48 1.70
C ARG A 130 -6.22 14.47 2.85
N GLY A 131 -4.97 14.82 3.18
CA GLY A 131 -4.64 15.87 4.14
C GLY A 131 -4.84 17.29 3.60
N ASP A 132 -4.74 18.27 4.49
CA ASP A 132 -4.92 19.70 4.15
C ASP A 132 -3.79 20.24 3.25
N ASP A 133 -2.63 19.58 3.24
CA ASP A 133 -1.51 19.87 2.32
C ASP A 133 -1.77 19.34 0.89
N GLY A 134 -2.92 18.71 0.65
CA GLY A 134 -3.32 18.14 -0.62
C GLY A 134 -2.68 16.78 -0.92
N VAL A 135 -1.88 16.23 -0.01
CA VAL A 135 -1.24 14.92 -0.14
C VAL A 135 -2.19 13.82 0.34
N TRP A 136 -2.23 12.72 -0.40
CA TRP A 136 -2.94 11.51 -0.02
C TRP A 136 -2.02 10.61 0.82
N VAL A 137 -2.41 10.35 2.05
CA VAL A 137 -1.67 9.49 2.98
C VAL A 137 -2.20 8.06 2.89
N ILE A 138 -1.27 7.11 2.78
CA ILE A 138 -1.57 5.68 2.77
C ILE A 138 -1.52 5.16 4.20
N HIS A 139 -2.65 4.62 4.67
CA HIS A 139 -2.77 4.04 6.00
C HIS A 139 -2.66 2.51 5.91
N TRP A 140 -1.73 1.95 6.66
CA TRP A 140 -1.42 0.53 6.69
C TRP A 140 -1.71 -0.08 8.07
N GLY A 141 -2.47 -1.17 8.07
CA GLY A 141 -2.76 -2.02 9.21
C GLY A 141 -1.85 -3.24 9.30
N SER A 142 -1.88 -3.92 10.44
CA SER A 142 -1.04 -5.08 10.77
C SER A 142 -1.82 -6.36 11.05
#